data_AF-A0A1H8N431-F1
#
_entry.id   AF-A0A1H8N431-F1
#
_cell.length_a   1.000
_cell.length_b   1.000
_cell.length_c   1.000
_cell.angle_alpha   90.00
_cell.angle_beta   90.00
_cell.angle_gamma   90.00
#
_symmetry.space_group_name_H-M   'P 1'
#
loop_
_entity.id
_entity.type
_entity.pdbx_description
1 polymer ?
#
loop_
_entity_poly.entity_id
_entity_poly.type
_entity_poly.pdbx_seq_one_letter_code
_entity_poly.pdbx_strand_id
1 'polypeptide(L)' 'MFLYKIEIEMEDSSAHLILLAETDEKAFSVVDSHVERHYLKKPVLKQVAIVEKKRTEAGNGYLIPNS' A
#
# COMPACT_ATOMS: atom_id res chain seq x y z
N MET A 1 4.47 -5.21 -14.85
CA MET A 1 4.53 -5.16 -13.38
C MET A 1 4.91 -3.75 -12.97
N PHE A 2 4.28 -3.25 -11.92
CA PHE A 2 4.51 -1.93 -11.36
C PHE A 2 4.75 -2.07 -9.86
N LEU A 3 5.58 -1.19 -9.34
CA LEU A 3 5.69 -0.94 -7.91
C LEU A 3 4.63 0.10 -7.54
N TYR A 4 3.90 -0.17 -6.45
CA TYR A 4 2.83 0.67 -5.92
C TYR A 4 3.17 1.14 -4.51
N LYS A 5 2.84 2.39 -4.21
CA LYS A 5 2.72 2.94 -2.86
C LYS A 5 1.24 3.26 -2.64
N ILE A 6 0.60 2.46 -1.80
CA ILE A 6 -0.80 2.63 -1.43
C ILE A 6 -0.84 3.26 -0.04
N GLU A 7 -1.55 4.37 0.09
CA GLU A 7 -1.89 4.94 1.38
C GLU A 7 -3.17 4.29 1.89
N ILE A 8 -3.14 3.88 3.16
CA ILE A 8 -4.24 3.26 3.88
C ILE A 8 -4.53 4.17 5.09
N GLU A 9 -5.66 4.86 5.04
CA GLU A 9 -6.15 5.67 6.15
C GLU A 9 -7.02 4.81 7.06
N MET A 10 -6.73 4.83 8.36
CA MET A 10 -7.46 4.13 9.40
C MET A 10 -8.04 5.13 10.40
N GLU A 11 -8.77 4.66 11.42
CA GLU A 11 -9.39 5.56 12.39
C GLU A 11 -8.42 6.51 13.08
N ASP A 12 -7.32 5.97 13.62
CA ASP A 12 -6.36 6.70 14.48
C ASP A 12 -4.96 6.81 13.87
N SER A 13 -4.74 6.28 12.67
CA SER A 13 -3.41 6.23 12.03
C SER A 13 -3.51 6.08 10.52
N SER A 14 -2.37 6.19 9.84
CA SER A 14 -2.24 5.84 8.43
C SER A 14 -1.01 4.96 8.21
N ALA A 15 -1.04 4.19 7.14
CA ALA A 15 0.06 3.33 6.75
C ALA A 15 0.28 3.38 5.24
N HIS A 16 1.51 3.08 4.82
CA HIS A 16 1.83 2.88 3.43
C HIS A 16 2.09 1.39 3.16
N LEU A 17 1.35 0.81 2.22
CA LEU A 17 1.62 -0.52 1.68
C LEU A 17 2.41 -0.38 0.38
N ILE A 18 3.63 -0.93 0.38
CA ILE A 18 4.50 -0.97 -0.80
C ILE A 18 4.46 -2.38 -1.40
N LEU A 19 4.01 -2.51 -2.65
CA LEU A 19 3.85 -3.84 -3.26
C LEU A 19 4.04 -3.83 -4.78
N LEU A 20 4.31 -5.01 -5.35
CA LEU A 20 4.37 -5.23 -6.80
C LEU A 20 3.06 -5.83 -7.29
N ALA A 21 2.48 -5.27 -8.36
CA ALA A 21 1.32 -5.85 -9.03
C ALA A 21 1.36 -5.60 -10.55
N GLU A 22 0.56 -6.35 -11.31
CA GLU A 22 0.46 -6.16 -12.76
C GLU A 22 -0.50 -5.04 -13.16
N THR A 23 -1.56 -4.84 -12.36
CA THR A 23 -2.61 -3.85 -12.59
C THR A 23 -3.03 -3.20 -11.27
N ASP A 24 -3.76 -2.09 -11.37
CA ASP A 24 -4.23 -1.33 -10.21
C ASP A 24 -5.26 -2.16 -9.43
N GLU A 25 -6.14 -2.90 -10.12
CA GLU A 25 -7.11 -3.81 -9.51
C GLU A 25 -6.43 -4.90 -8.68
N LYS A 26 -5.36 -5.52 -9.22
CA LYS A 26 -4.59 -6.52 -8.48
C LYS A 26 -3.92 -5.90 -7.24
N ALA A 27 -3.41 -4.67 -7.36
CA ALA A 27 -2.80 -3.96 -6.23
C ALA A 27 -3.81 -3.68 -5.10
N PHE A 28 -5.03 -3.26 -5.43
CA PHE A 28 -6.09 -3.06 -4.44
C PHE A 28 -6.60 -4.37 -3.85
N SER A 29 -6.73 -5.44 -4.65
CA SER A 29 -7.32 -6.71 -4.22
C SER A 29 -6.60 -7.39 -3.05
N VAL A 30 -5.32 -7.05 -2.80
CA VAL A 30 -4.51 -7.66 -1.74
C VAL A 30 -4.41 -6.80 -0.47
N VAL A 31 -4.88 -5.55 -0.49
CA VAL A 31 -4.72 -4.59 0.61
C VAL A 31 -5.27 -5.16 1.92
N ASP A 32 -6.50 -5.67 1.90
CA ASP A 32 -7.15 -6.23 3.09
C ASP A 32 -6.35 -7.39 3.69
N SER A 33 -5.85 -8.31 2.86
CA SER A 33 -5.05 -9.45 3.34
C SER A 33 -3.74 -9.00 3.97
N HIS A 34 -3.10 -7.96 3.43
CA HIS A 34 -1.88 -7.41 4.02
C HIS A 34 -2.15 -6.74 5.39
N VAL A 35 -3.25 -5.98 5.51
CA VAL A 35 -3.65 -5.37 6.77
C VAL A 35 -3.96 -6.44 7.82
N GLU A 36 -4.71 -7.47 7.47
CA GLU A 36 -5.06 -8.59 8.36
C GLU A 36 -3.84 -9.38 8.84
N ARG A 37 -2.82 -9.52 8.00
CA ARG A 37 -1.57 -10.21 8.37
C ARG A 37 -0.67 -9.37 9.28
N HIS A 38 -0.75 -8.04 9.19
CA HIS A 38 0.09 -7.14 9.98
C HIS A 38 -0.50 -6.88 11.38
N TYR A 39 -1.82 -6.68 11.47
CA TYR A 39 -2.49 -6.32 12.72
C TYR A 39 -3.17 -7.52 13.37
N LEU A 40 -2.97 -7.71 14.68
CA LEU A 40 -3.67 -8.75 15.46
C LEU A 40 -5.19 -8.56 15.47
N LYS A 41 -5.63 -7.29 15.49
CA LYS A 41 -7.03 -6.88 15.30
C LYS A 41 -7.07 -5.96 14.10
N LYS A 42 -7.76 -6.36 13.03
CA LYS A 42 -7.88 -5.55 11.81
C LYS A 42 -8.48 -4.17 12.17
N PRO A 43 -7.78 -3.06 11.85
CA PRO A 43 -8.34 -1.73 12.01
C PRO A 43 -9.45 -1.47 10.99
N VAL A 44 -10.33 -0.51 11.29
CA VAL A 44 -11.32 -0.02 10.33
C VAL A 44 -10.61 0.84 9.30
N LEU A 45 -10.67 0.44 8.02
CA LEU A 45 -10.11 1.21 6.92
C LEU A 45 -11.12 2.28 6.50
N LYS A 46 -10.70 3.54 6.52
CA LYS A 46 -11.51 4.69 6.06
C LYS A 46 -11.33 4.93 4.57
N GLN A 47 -10.09 4.90 4.11
CA GLN A 47 -9.73 5.17 2.72
C GLN A 47 -8.52 4.34 2.30
N VAL A 48 -8.51 3.93 1.03
CA VAL A 48 -7.39 3.27 0.39
C VAL A 48 -7.15 3.95 -0.95
N ALA A 49 -5.93 4.44 -1.19
CA ALA A 49 -5.59 5.16 -2.41
C ALA A 49 -4.20 4.80 -2.91
N ILE A 50 -4.04 4.63 -4.23
CA ILE A 50 -2.71 4.61 -4.84
C ILE A 50 -2.20 6.05 -4.87
N VAL A 51 -1.15 6.33 -4.10
CA VAL A 51 -0.52 7.66 -4.06
C VAL A 51 0.69 7.74 -5.00
N GLU A 52 1.29 6.60 -5.33
CA GLU A 52 2.38 6.54 -6.29
C GLU A 52 2.44 5.20 -7.04
N LYS A 53 2.75 5.23 -8.34
CA LYS A 53 2.90 4.05 -9.21
C LYS A 53 4.14 4.22 -10.09
N LYS A 54 5.06 3.27 -10.03
CA LYS A 54 6.30 3.25 -10.82
C LYS A 54 6.40 1.96 -11.61
N ARG A 55 6.97 2.00 -12.81
CA ARG A 55 7.38 0.75 -13.49
C ARG A 55 8.49 0.10 -12.67
N THR A 56 8.52 -1.23 -12.66
CA THR A 56 9.58 -1.96 -11.95
C THR A 56 10.84 -1.96 -12.80
N GLU A 57 11.83 -1.16 -12.40
CA GLU A 57 13.08 -0.91 -13.13
C GLU A 57 14.24 -0.77 -12.14
N ALA A 58 15.48 -0.99 -12.57
CA ALA A 58 16.64 -0.75 -11.73
C ALA A 58 16.72 0.73 -11.33
N GLY A 59 16.90 1.01 -10.04
CA GLY A 59 16.96 2.37 -9.50
C GLY A 59 15.62 2.97 -9.08
N ASN A 60 14.48 2.33 -9.40
CA ASN A 60 13.18 2.77 -8.90
C ASN A 60 12.97 2.33 -7.44
N GLY A 61 12.46 3.24 -6.62
CA GLY A 61 12.13 3.01 -5.21
C GLY A 61 11.24 4.12 -4.64
N TYR A 62 10.87 4.02 -3.37
CA TYR A 62 10.09 5.04 -2.66
C TYR A 62 10.88 5.67 -1.53
N LEU A 63 10.75 6.99 -1.40
CA LEU A 63 11.16 7.69 -0.20
C LEU A 63 10.02 7.62 0.82
N ILE A 64 10.31 7.04 1.99
CA ILE A 64 9.41 7.03 3.14
C ILE A 64 10.08 7.90 4.22
N PRO A 65 9.54 9.09 4.52
CA PRO A 65 10.11 9.93 5.57
C PRO A 65 9.90 9.27 6.94
N ASN A 66 10.90 9.37 7.81
CA ASN A 66 10.72 9.07 9.24
C ASN A 66 10.12 10.33 9.88
N SER A 67 8.86 10.26 10.28
CA SER A 67 8.17 11.27 11.09
C SER A 67 8.36 10.98 12.58
#